data_AF-A0A101ITD3-F1
#
_entry.id   AF-A0A101ITD3-F1
#
_cell.length_a   1.000
_cell.length_b   1.000
_cell.length_c   1.000
_cell.angle_alpha   90.00
_cell.angle_beta   90.00
_cell.angle_gamma   90.00
#
_symmetry.space_group_name_H-M   'P 1'
#
loop_
_entity.id
_entity.type
_entity.pdbx_description
1 polymer ?
#
loop_
_entity_poly.entity_id
_entity_poly.type
_entity_poly.pdbx_seq_one_letter_code
_entity_poly.pdbx_strand_id
1 'polypeptide(L)'
;MAQPEPLLDGFLFIAFLAVATVAGVFFSRYMVHVFSGDYSHGILGTLEIRLFRFIGTSADTEEGWKGYTRDMLIFNGIGFLALFSLLLLQGYLPLNPQGFSAFNLLTAIHTAVSFVTNTNYQIYAGEVVASYLTQMAGFAVQNFLSAA
;
A
#
# COMPACT_ATOMS: atom_id res chain seq x y z
N MET A 1 13.72 7.18 33.74
CA MET A 1 12.73 6.10 33.52
C MET A 1 11.50 6.46 34.32
N ALA A 2 10.35 6.63 33.68
CA ALA A 2 9.08 6.75 34.41
C ALA A 2 8.88 5.47 35.25
N GLN A 3 8.36 5.60 36.47
CA GLN A 3 8.01 4.42 37.25
C GLN A 3 6.83 3.70 36.54
N PRO A 4 6.85 2.37 36.47
CA PRO A 4 5.76 1.63 35.82
C PRO A 4 4.46 1.82 36.61
N GLU A 5 3.41 2.26 35.92
CA GLU A 5 2.06 2.47 36.46
C GLU A 5 1.13 1.35 35.94
N PRO A 6 1.17 0.15 36.54
CA PRO A 6 0.58 -1.06 35.97
C PRO A 6 -0.94 -0.95 35.75
N LEU A 7 -1.63 -0.13 36.55
CA LEU A 7 -3.06 0.12 36.40
C LEU A 7 -3.37 0.99 35.17
N LEU A 8 -2.54 2.00 34.90
CA LEU A 8 -2.69 2.85 33.72
C LEU A 8 -2.36 2.06 32.45
N ASP A 9 -1.27 1.30 32.46
CA ASP A 9 -0.88 0.46 31.32
C ASP A 9 -1.94 -0.60 31.01
N GLY A 10 -2.49 -1.25 32.05
CA GLY A 10 -3.60 -2.19 31.92
C GLY A 10 -4.87 -1.54 31.35
N PHE A 11 -5.22 -0.35 31.83
CA PHE A 11 -6.35 0.41 31.29
C PHE A 11 -6.13 0.79 29.82
N LEU A 12 -4.96 1.33 29.46
CA LEU A 12 -4.63 1.71 28.09
C LEU A 12 -4.65 0.51 27.14
N PHE A 13 -4.15 -0.64 27.59
CA PHE A 13 -4.20 -1.88 26.82
C PHE A 13 -5.65 -2.33 26.55
N ILE A 14 -6.50 -2.34 27.58
CA ILE A 14 -7.92 -2.69 27.42
C ILE A 14 -8.62 -1.66 26.52
N ALA A 15 -8.37 -0.38 26.70
CA ALA A 15 -8.93 0.69 25.88
C ALA A 15 -8.52 0.54 24.41
N PHE A 16 -7.25 0.26 24.15
CA PHE A 16 -6.74 -0.02 22.80
C PHE A 16 -7.46 -1.21 22.16
N LEU A 17 -7.56 -2.34 22.87
CA LEU A 17 -8.26 -3.53 22.36
C LEU A 17 -9.74 -3.26 22.10
N ALA A 18 -10.40 -2.51 22.98
CA ALA A 18 -11.80 -2.14 22.82
C ALA A 18 -12.00 -1.26 21.58
N VAL A 19 -11.20 -0.20 21.42
CA VAL A 19 -11.27 0.70 20.27
C VAL A 19 -10.96 -0.04 18.97
N ALA A 20 -9.88 -0.85 18.94
CA ALA A 20 -9.50 -1.63 17.77
C ALA A 20 -10.59 -2.62 17.37
N THR A 21 -11.21 -3.31 18.34
CA THR A 21 -12.28 -4.27 18.09
C THR A 21 -13.54 -3.58 17.57
N VAL A 22 -13.95 -2.47 18.19
CA VAL A 22 -15.12 -1.70 17.75
C VAL A 22 -14.91 -1.19 16.32
N ALA A 23 -13.75 -0.58 16.04
CA ALA A 23 -13.40 -0.13 14.70
C ALA A 23 -13.39 -1.30 13.69
N GLY A 24 -12.81 -2.45 14.07
CA GLY A 24 -12.77 -3.66 13.26
C GLY A 24 -14.16 -4.21 12.95
N VAL A 25 -15.11 -4.18 13.89
CA VAL A 25 -16.50 -4.60 13.66
C VAL A 25 -17.24 -3.67 12.70
N PHE A 26 -17.02 -2.36 12.78
CA PHE A 26 -17.60 -1.42 11.80
C PHE A 26 -16.99 -1.60 10.41
N PHE A 27 -15.67 -1.78 10.34
CA PHE A 27 -14.96 -1.98 9.09
C PHE A 27 -15.29 -3.34 8.44
N SER A 28 -15.45 -4.40 9.23
CA SER A 28 -15.78 -5.73 8.69
C SER A 28 -17.15 -5.75 8.01
N ARG A 29 -18.13 -4.98 8.50
CA ARG A 29 -19.42 -4.81 7.82
C ARG A 29 -19.21 -4.23 6.43
N TYR A 30 -18.38 -3.21 6.29
CA TYR A 30 -18.03 -2.65 4.97
C TYR A 30 -17.38 -3.72 4.07
N MET A 31 -16.37 -4.43 4.57
CA MET A 31 -15.65 -5.47 3.80
C MET A 31 -16.56 -6.59 3.33
N VAL A 32 -17.53 -7.02 4.14
CA VAL A 32 -18.51 -8.05 3.74
C VAL A 32 -19.29 -7.61 2.50
N HIS A 33 -19.76 -6.36 2.46
CA HIS A 33 -20.51 -5.85 1.30
C HIS A 33 -19.63 -5.71 0.05
N VAL A 34 -18.35 -5.35 0.21
CA VAL A 34 -17.39 -5.27 -0.91
C VAL A 34 -17.14 -6.66 -1.48
N PHE A 35 -16.87 -7.65 -0.64
CA PHE A 35 -16.60 -9.01 -1.07
C PHE A 35 -17.83 -9.78 -1.56
N SER A 36 -19.03 -9.41 -1.12
CA SER A 36 -20.28 -10.01 -1.62
C SER A 36 -20.79 -9.37 -2.91
N GLY A 37 -20.15 -8.30 -3.41
CA GLY A 37 -20.56 -7.58 -4.62
C GLY A 37 -21.81 -6.70 -4.45
N ASP A 38 -22.27 -6.48 -3.22
CA ASP A 38 -23.54 -5.79 -2.90
C ASP A 38 -23.40 -4.24 -2.93
N TYR A 39 -22.21 -3.72 -3.23
CA TYR A 39 -21.89 -2.29 -3.12
C TYR A 39 -22.38 -1.43 -4.29
N SER A 40 -22.85 -2.04 -5.38
CA SER A 40 -22.94 -1.38 -6.68
C SER A 40 -24.33 -0.78 -6.99
N HIS A 41 -24.89 -0.02 -6.05
CA HIS A 41 -26.16 0.68 -6.26
C HIS A 41 -26.00 2.21 -6.28
N GLY A 42 -26.66 2.86 -7.25
CA GLY A 42 -26.65 4.32 -7.42
C GLY A 42 -25.43 4.87 -8.18
N ILE A 43 -24.98 6.06 -7.79
CA ILE A 43 -23.92 6.81 -8.49
C ILE A 43 -22.57 6.09 -8.41
N LEU A 44 -22.25 5.48 -7.26
CA LEU A 44 -20.99 4.77 -7.05
C LEU A 44 -20.87 3.53 -7.94
N GLY A 45 -21.92 2.71 -8.04
CA GLY A 45 -21.91 1.56 -8.96
C GLY A 45 -21.82 1.97 -10.44
N THR A 46 -22.41 3.10 -10.82
CA THR A 46 -22.26 3.62 -12.19
C THR A 46 -20.82 4.06 -12.48
N LEU A 47 -20.13 4.65 -11.50
CA LEU A 47 -18.72 5.01 -11.62
C LEU A 47 -17.82 3.77 -11.68
N GLU A 48 -18.10 2.77 -10.87
CA GLU A 48 -17.40 1.48 -10.85
C GLU A 48 -17.47 0.77 -12.21
N ILE A 49 -18.68 0.62 -12.78
CA ILE A 49 -18.85 0.01 -14.11
C ILE A 49 -18.09 0.79 -15.19
N ARG A 50 -18.07 2.13 -15.10
CA ARG A 50 -17.31 2.97 -16.05
C ARG A 50 -15.80 2.79 -15.89
N LEU A 51 -15.31 2.71 -14.66
CA LEU A 51 -13.90 2.46 -14.36
C LEU A 51 -13.47 1.08 -14.87
N PHE A 52 -14.25 0.03 -14.60
CA PHE A 52 -13.97 -1.31 -15.12
C PHE A 52 -13.94 -1.33 -16.64
N ARG A 53 -14.92 -0.70 -17.30
CA ARG A 53 -14.93 -0.58 -18.76
C ARG A 53 -13.74 0.19 -19.32
N PHE A 54 -13.29 1.24 -18.63
CA PHE A 54 -12.10 2.01 -19.03
C PHE A 54 -10.81 1.21 -18.88
N ILE A 55 -10.70 0.41 -17.82
CA ILE A 55 -9.56 -0.49 -17.56
C ILE A 55 -9.64 -1.74 -18.47
N GLY A 56 -10.79 -2.00 -19.10
CA GLY A 56 -11.02 -3.15 -19.98
C GLY A 56 -11.33 -4.45 -19.22
N THR A 57 -11.79 -4.34 -17.97
CA THR A 57 -12.19 -5.47 -17.13
C THR A 57 -13.71 -5.48 -16.92
N SER A 58 -14.25 -6.59 -16.40
CA SER A 58 -15.66 -6.77 -16.05
C SER A 58 -15.79 -7.32 -14.63
N ALA A 59 -16.78 -6.83 -13.88
CA ALA A 59 -17.13 -7.40 -12.58
C ALA A 59 -17.77 -8.80 -12.70
N ASP A 60 -18.32 -9.14 -13.87
CA ASP A 60 -19.10 -10.37 -14.08
C ASP A 60 -18.23 -11.59 -14.43
N THR A 61 -16.94 -11.39 -14.67
CA THR A 61 -16.01 -12.47 -15.05
C THR A 61 -15.32 -13.03 -13.82
N GLU A 62 -15.74 -14.22 -13.39
CA GLU A 62 -15.02 -14.95 -12.34
C GLU A 62 -13.69 -15.50 -12.87
N GLU A 63 -12.59 -15.12 -12.22
CA GLU A 63 -11.28 -15.74 -12.46
C GLU A 63 -11.04 -16.92 -11.51
N GLY A 64 -10.52 -18.01 -12.05
CA GLY A 64 -9.99 -19.10 -11.22
C GLY A 64 -8.67 -18.69 -10.54
N TRP A 65 -8.28 -19.42 -9.50
CA TRP A 65 -7.08 -19.12 -8.68
C TRP A 65 -5.78 -18.93 -9.47
N LYS A 66 -5.63 -19.62 -10.62
CA LYS A 66 -4.46 -19.49 -11.50
C LYS A 66 -4.41 -18.12 -12.18
N GLY A 67 -5.56 -17.62 -12.65
CA GLY A 67 -5.67 -16.28 -13.25
C GLY A 67 -5.34 -15.22 -12.21
N TYR A 68 -6.02 -15.29 -11.07
CA TYR A 68 -5.80 -14.38 -9.95
C TYR A 68 -4.33 -14.34 -9.50
N THR A 69 -3.69 -15.50 -9.29
CA THR A 69 -2.29 -15.56 -8.86
C THR A 69 -1.36 -14.99 -9.93
N ARG A 70 -1.59 -15.31 -11.20
CA ARG A 70 -0.79 -14.77 -12.32
C ARG A 70 -0.90 -13.24 -12.35
N ASP A 71 -2.10 -12.71 -12.28
CA ASP A 71 -2.37 -11.29 -12.40
C ASP A 71 -1.81 -10.51 -11.20
N MET A 72 -1.96 -11.06 -9.99
CA MET A 72 -1.34 -10.54 -8.77
C MET A 72 0.20 -10.49 -8.90
N LEU A 73 0.84 -11.54 -9.42
CA LEU A 73 2.29 -11.58 -9.61
C LEU A 73 2.76 -10.60 -10.69
N ILE A 74 2.05 -10.49 -11.80
CA ILE A 74 2.37 -9.54 -12.87
C ILE A 74 2.22 -8.11 -12.35
N PHE A 75 1.14 -7.81 -11.64
CA PHE A 75 0.89 -6.49 -11.06
C PHE A 75 1.98 -6.07 -10.09
N ASN A 76 2.34 -6.95 -9.15
CA ASN A 76 3.45 -6.72 -8.22
C ASN A 76 4.81 -6.61 -8.94
N GLY A 77 5.03 -7.39 -10.00
CA GLY A 77 6.23 -7.29 -10.83
C GLY A 77 6.36 -5.94 -11.54
N ILE A 78 5.26 -5.40 -12.07
CA ILE A 78 5.21 -4.04 -12.63
C ILE A 78 5.46 -3.00 -11.54
N GLY A 79 4.83 -3.15 -10.37
CA GLY A 79 5.05 -2.29 -9.21
C GLY A 79 6.52 -2.24 -8.77
N PHE A 80 7.17 -3.41 -8.73
CA PHE A 80 8.60 -3.54 -8.46
C PHE A 80 9.43 -2.78 -9.49
N LEU A 81 9.22 -3.00 -10.78
CA LEU A 81 9.98 -2.33 -11.84
C LEU A 81 9.78 -0.81 -11.78
N ALA A 82 8.55 -0.34 -11.58
CA ALA A 82 8.24 1.08 -11.47
C ALA A 82 8.97 1.74 -10.28
N LEU A 83 8.86 1.15 -9.09
CA LEU A 83 9.54 1.68 -7.90
C LEU A 83 11.07 1.59 -8.04
N PHE A 84 11.58 0.47 -8.52
CA PHE A 84 13.01 0.26 -8.72
C PHE A 84 13.61 1.28 -9.70
N SER A 85 12.96 1.52 -10.84
CA SER A 85 13.37 2.55 -11.80
C SER A 85 13.31 3.94 -11.18
N LEU A 86 12.28 4.26 -10.41
CA LEU A 86 12.15 5.53 -9.71
C LEU A 86 13.32 5.77 -8.74
N LEU A 87 13.71 4.75 -7.97
CA LEU A 87 14.83 4.83 -7.02
C LEU A 87 16.18 5.04 -7.71
N LEU A 88 16.41 4.38 -8.85
CA LEU A 88 17.63 4.55 -9.64
C LEU A 88 17.69 5.87 -10.40
N LEU A 89 16.54 6.46 -10.73
CA LEU A 89 16.47 7.69 -11.51
C LEU A 89 16.18 8.92 -10.65
N GLN A 90 15.92 8.76 -9.35
CA GLN A 90 15.54 9.83 -8.42
C GLN A 90 16.37 11.12 -8.58
N GLY A 91 17.69 11.00 -8.76
CA GLY A 91 18.58 12.15 -8.88
C GLY A 91 18.30 13.06 -10.08
N TYR A 92 17.61 12.56 -11.11
CA TYR A 92 17.22 13.31 -12.30
C TYR A 92 15.74 13.74 -12.31
N LEU A 93 14.97 13.28 -11.33
CA LEU A 93 13.53 13.51 -11.26
C LEU A 93 13.18 14.79 -10.49
N PRO A 94 12.01 15.41 -10.78
CA PRO A 94 11.56 16.60 -10.07
C PRO A 94 11.17 16.29 -8.62
N LEU A 95 10.84 17.33 -7.84
CA LEU A 95 10.50 17.24 -6.41
C LEU A 95 11.63 16.64 -5.55
N ASN A 96 12.85 17.06 -5.88
CA ASN A 96 14.07 16.74 -5.13
C ASN A 96 14.81 18.03 -4.74
N PRO A 97 14.24 18.90 -3.88
CA PRO A 97 14.85 20.18 -3.54
C PRO A 97 16.18 20.04 -2.79
N GLN A 98 16.39 18.91 -2.11
CA GLN A 98 17.64 18.58 -1.42
C GLN A 98 18.73 18.05 -2.37
N GLY A 99 18.40 17.76 -3.64
CA GLY A 99 19.37 17.26 -4.62
C GLY A 99 19.91 15.86 -4.30
N PHE A 100 19.11 15.00 -3.66
CA PHE A 100 19.53 13.63 -3.35
C PHE A 100 19.87 12.85 -4.62
N SER A 101 20.96 12.09 -4.58
CA SER A 101 21.37 11.25 -5.70
C SER A 101 20.43 10.06 -5.88
N ALA A 102 20.65 9.29 -6.94
CA ALA A 102 20.07 7.96 -7.09
C ALA A 102 20.45 7.05 -5.92
N PHE A 103 19.57 6.09 -5.61
CA PHE A 103 19.88 5.02 -4.68
C PHE A 103 20.98 4.12 -5.26
N ASN A 104 21.83 3.55 -4.40
CA ASN A 104 22.70 2.45 -4.81
C ASN A 104 21.85 1.27 -5.29
N LEU A 105 22.32 0.55 -6.30
CA LEU A 105 21.63 -0.59 -6.91
C LEU A 105 21.10 -1.61 -5.88
N LEU A 106 21.93 -2.04 -4.93
CA LEU A 106 21.53 -3.04 -3.94
C LEU A 106 20.46 -2.50 -3.00
N THR A 107 20.60 -1.24 -2.57
CA THR A 107 19.61 -0.57 -1.72
C THR A 107 18.30 -0.35 -2.47
N ALA A 108 18.35 0.00 -3.76
CA ALA A 108 17.18 0.18 -4.61
C ALA A 108 16.43 -1.15 -4.78
N ILE A 109 17.12 -2.25 -5.08
CA ILE A 109 16.51 -3.59 -5.17
C ILE A 109 15.85 -3.97 -3.86
N HIS A 110 16.60 -3.90 -2.76
CA HIS A 110 16.11 -4.28 -1.44
C HIS A 110 14.88 -3.45 -1.04
N THR A 111 14.94 -2.13 -1.24
CA THR A 111 13.83 -1.22 -0.92
C THR A 111 12.62 -1.51 -1.79
N ALA A 112 12.79 -1.67 -3.10
CA ALA A 112 11.68 -1.96 -4.00
C ALA A 112 11.00 -3.29 -3.64
N VAL A 113 11.77 -4.35 -3.40
CA VAL A 113 11.23 -5.63 -2.92
C VAL A 113 10.45 -5.42 -1.62
N SER A 114 11.04 -4.73 -0.65
CA SER A 114 10.43 -4.58 0.68
C SER A 114 9.08 -3.86 0.67
N PHE A 115 8.92 -2.85 -0.18
CA PHE A 115 7.65 -2.13 -0.31
C PHE A 115 6.60 -2.93 -1.11
N VAL A 116 7.02 -3.61 -2.18
CA VAL A 116 6.13 -4.48 -2.97
C VAL A 116 5.66 -5.68 -2.14
N THR A 117 6.49 -6.20 -1.24
CA THR A 117 6.12 -7.29 -0.32
C THR A 117 5.47 -6.81 0.97
N ASN A 118 5.00 -5.55 1.03
CA ASN A 118 4.33 -4.95 2.20
C ASN A 118 5.11 -5.11 3.52
N THR A 119 6.44 -5.19 3.44
CA THR A 119 7.32 -5.39 4.60
C THR A 119 7.83 -4.04 5.12
N ASN A 120 8.09 -3.11 4.20
CA ASN A 120 8.54 -1.76 4.48
C ASN A 120 9.79 -1.69 5.38
N TYR A 121 10.69 -2.66 5.24
CA TYR A 121 11.98 -2.68 5.90
C TYR A 121 12.94 -1.68 5.24
N GLN A 122 13.46 -0.76 6.06
CA GLN A 122 14.28 0.36 5.61
C GLN A 122 15.71 0.20 6.10
N ILE A 123 16.62 -0.09 5.17
CA ILE A 123 18.08 -0.12 5.40
C ILE A 123 18.74 1.23 5.12
N TYR A 124 17.94 2.28 4.97
CA TYR A 124 18.33 3.64 4.65
C TYR A 124 17.60 4.61 5.56
N ALA A 125 18.19 5.78 5.80
CA ALA A 125 17.52 6.86 6.50
C ALA A 125 16.70 7.70 5.50
N GLY A 126 15.37 7.58 5.55
CA GLY A 126 14.47 8.19 4.56
C GLY A 126 14.65 9.69 4.39
N GLU A 127 14.88 10.40 5.50
CA GLU A 127 15.02 11.86 5.56
C GLU A 127 16.24 12.41 4.79
N VAL A 128 17.25 11.58 4.56
CA VAL A 128 18.53 11.99 3.96
C VAL A 128 18.82 11.29 2.63
N VAL A 129 17.94 10.38 2.18
CA VAL A 129 18.13 9.61 0.94
C VAL A 129 16.95 9.70 -0.02
N ALA A 130 15.70 9.80 0.47
CA ALA A 130 14.51 9.74 -0.38
C ALA A 130 13.95 11.14 -0.71
N SER A 131 13.88 11.45 -2.01
CA SER A 131 13.21 12.66 -2.51
C SER A 131 11.71 12.65 -2.20
N TYR A 132 11.07 13.82 -2.30
CA TYR A 132 9.61 13.91 -2.08
C TYR A 132 8.85 13.13 -3.14
N LEU A 133 9.33 13.11 -4.39
CA LEU A 133 8.71 12.28 -5.43
C LEU A 133 8.77 10.80 -5.06
N THR A 134 9.90 10.32 -4.55
CA THR A 134 10.07 8.91 -4.14
C THR A 134 9.15 8.54 -3.00
N GLN A 135 9.01 9.40 -2.00
CA GLN A 135 8.11 9.15 -0.88
C GLN A 135 6.65 9.12 -1.35
N MET A 136 6.25 10.08 -2.18
CA MET A 136 4.85 10.26 -2.62
C MET A 136 4.44 9.26 -3.72
N ALA A 137 5.19 9.20 -4.82
CA ALA A 137 4.83 8.42 -6.00
C ALA A 137 5.45 7.01 -6.01
N GLY A 138 6.41 6.74 -5.13
CA GLY A 138 7.01 5.42 -4.96
C GLY A 138 6.46 4.69 -3.73
N PHE A 139 6.92 5.10 -2.56
CA PHE A 139 6.64 4.42 -1.29
C PHE A 139 5.15 4.45 -0.91
N ALA A 140 4.51 5.61 -0.96
CA ALA A 140 3.10 5.71 -0.62
C ALA A 140 2.22 4.92 -1.60
N VAL A 141 2.52 4.95 -2.91
CA VAL A 141 1.81 4.13 -3.91
C VAL A 141 1.95 2.65 -3.58
N GLN A 142 3.15 2.15 -3.30
CA GLN A 142 3.34 0.75 -2.94
C GLN A 142 2.64 0.36 -1.63
N ASN A 143 2.52 1.25 -0.65
CA ASN A 143 1.76 0.99 0.58
C ASN A 143 0.28 0.72 0.32
N PHE A 144 -0.29 1.29 -0.75
CA PHE A 144 -1.65 0.95 -1.18
C PHE A 144 -1.67 -0.33 -2.01
N LEU A 145 -0.78 -0.44 -3.00
CA LEU A 145 -0.80 -1.53 -3.97
C LEU A 145 -0.41 -2.89 -3.38
N SER A 146 0.47 -2.94 -2.38
CA SER A 146 0.89 -4.19 -1.73
C SER A 146 -0.07 -4.67 -0.63
N ALA A 147 -0.95 -3.79 -0.16
CA ALA A 147 -2.01 -4.10 0.79
C ALA A 147 -3.34 -4.47 0.12
N ALA A 148 -3.54 -4.04 -1.13
CA ALA A 148 -4.70 -4.35 -1.96
C ALA A 148 -4.67 -5.80 -2.45
#